data_AF-A0A5M9K376-F1
#
_entry.id   AF-A0A5M9K376-F1
#
_cell.length_a   1.000
_cell.length_b   1.000
_cell.length_c   1.000
_cell.angle_alpha   90.00
_cell.angle_beta   90.00
_cell.angle_gamma   90.00
#
_symmetry.space_group_name_H-M   'P 1'
#
loop_
_entity.id
_entity.type
_entity.pdbx_description
1 polymer ?
#
loop_
_entity_poly.entity_id
_entity_poly.type
_entity_poly.pdbx_seq_one_letter_code
_entity_poly.pdbx_strand_id
1 'polypeptide(L)'
;MSQKWDQSSDLNSDNKLGITEAFKADSFKEKINLGLAYQMMQVNPTSFPPSEPQKTRSFKQSSTKNMPVLPVSQISPRQLLSLLMVRDQVLSDRLVITQSISGTGALRIGGAFLARFYPGAKKIYIPTPSWANHAAVFKDSGLEVEKYRYYNKDTIGLDFEGLIADIKAAPKGSAFLLHACAHNPTGVDPTVEQWKEISNAIKAGEHYAFFDMAYQGFASGDTDKDAFPIRHFIEQGHNPCLAQSFAKNMGLYGEQAC
;
A
#
# COMPACT_ATOMS: atom_id res chain seq x y z
N MET A 1 36.97 -10.62 19.76
CA MET A 1 36.02 -10.07 18.75
C MET A 1 35.23 -11.24 18.17
N SER A 2 33.93 -11.08 17.96
CA SER A 2 33.04 -12.16 17.54
C SER A 2 33.15 -12.41 16.03
N GLN A 3 33.75 -13.53 15.62
CA GLN A 3 33.85 -14.03 14.23
C GLN A 3 32.50 -14.42 13.57
N LYS A 4 31.38 -14.20 14.27
CA LYS A 4 30.04 -14.63 13.83
C LYS A 4 29.56 -13.98 12.52
N TRP A 5 30.19 -12.90 12.07
CA TRP A 5 29.73 -12.10 10.92
C TRP A 5 30.72 -12.12 9.74
N ASP A 6 31.81 -12.88 9.83
CA ASP A 6 32.87 -12.89 8.81
C ASP A 6 32.40 -13.47 7.45
N GLN A 7 31.20 -14.08 7.42
CA GLN A 7 30.58 -14.64 6.20
C GLN A 7 29.36 -13.84 5.72
N SER A 8 28.98 -12.72 6.34
CA SER A 8 27.87 -11.92 5.84
C SER A 8 28.31 -11.12 4.61
N SER A 9 27.61 -11.30 3.49
CA SER A 9 27.79 -10.47 2.30
C SER A 9 27.18 -9.09 2.50
N ASP A 10 27.88 -8.04 2.04
CA ASP A 10 27.30 -6.70 1.94
C ASP A 10 26.04 -6.73 1.07
N LEU A 11 24.94 -6.21 1.59
CA LEU A 11 23.70 -6.04 0.84
C LEU A 11 23.72 -4.70 0.11
N ASN A 12 23.37 -4.70 -1.17
CA ASN A 12 23.19 -3.46 -1.93
C ASN A 12 22.09 -2.60 -1.30
N SER A 13 22.32 -1.29 -1.21
CA SER A 13 21.34 -0.32 -0.74
C SER A 13 20.07 -0.35 -1.58
N ASP A 14 18.89 -0.15 -0.96
CA ASP A 14 17.62 0.05 -1.66
C ASP A 14 17.78 1.17 -2.71
N ASN A 15 17.50 0.84 -3.98
CA ASN A 15 17.68 1.74 -5.13
C ASN A 15 17.01 3.11 -4.94
N LYS A 16 15.93 3.22 -4.15
CA LYS A 16 15.26 4.52 -3.89
C LYS A 16 15.93 5.32 -2.78
N LEU A 17 16.42 4.67 -1.73
CA LEU A 17 17.12 5.33 -0.62
C LEU A 17 18.50 5.82 -1.06
N GLY A 18 19.21 5.02 -1.86
CA GLY A 18 20.52 5.39 -2.41
C GLY A 18 20.49 6.66 -3.27
N ILE A 19 19.40 6.93 -4.01
CA ILE A 19 19.24 8.17 -4.79
C ILE A 19 19.20 9.40 -3.85
N THR A 20 18.57 9.30 -2.68
CA THR A 20 18.50 10.42 -1.73
C THR A 20 19.84 10.66 -1.05
N GLU A 21 20.61 9.61 -0.76
CA GLU A 21 21.96 9.74 -0.24
C GLU A 21 22.89 10.40 -1.26
N ALA A 22 22.85 9.94 -2.52
CA ALA A 22 23.60 10.56 -3.61
C ALA A 22 23.20 12.03 -3.81
N PHE A 23 21.90 12.35 -3.81
CA PHE A 23 21.41 13.73 -3.86
C PHE A 23 21.93 14.58 -2.70
N LYS A 24 21.98 14.05 -1.47
CA LYS A 24 22.52 14.78 -0.32
C LYS A 24 24.02 15.03 -0.46
N ALA A 25 24.78 14.07 -0.99
CA ALA A 25 26.22 14.16 -1.18
C ALA A 25 26.64 15.09 -2.33
N ASP A 26 25.76 15.34 -3.30
CA ASP A 26 26.03 16.24 -4.43
C ASP A 26 26.20 17.70 -3.97
N SER A 27 27.28 18.37 -4.37
CA SER A 27 27.57 19.76 -4.02
C SER A 27 27.02 20.79 -5.01
N PHE A 28 26.42 20.34 -6.13
CA PHE A 28 25.85 21.21 -7.14
C PHE A 28 24.67 22.01 -6.57
N LYS A 29 24.70 23.35 -6.73
CA LYS A 29 23.75 24.27 -6.07
C LYS A 29 22.32 24.17 -6.59
N GLU A 30 22.15 23.78 -7.85
CA GLU A 30 20.85 23.67 -8.52
C GLU A 30 20.42 22.21 -8.69
N LYS A 31 20.94 21.31 -7.86
CA LYS A 31 20.56 19.89 -7.88
C LYS A 31 19.06 19.74 -7.60
N ILE A 32 18.40 18.84 -8.32
CA ILE A 32 16.97 18.55 -8.19
C ILE A 32 16.80 17.07 -7.83
N ASN A 33 16.01 16.77 -6.79
CA ASN A 33 15.66 15.40 -6.41
C ASN A 33 14.30 15.02 -7.01
N LEU A 34 14.31 14.11 -7.99
CA LEU A 34 13.10 13.54 -8.61
C LEU A 34 12.91 12.04 -8.26
N GLY A 35 13.62 11.53 -7.26
CA GLY A 35 13.63 10.11 -6.91
C GLY A 35 12.55 9.70 -5.91
N LEU A 36 12.67 10.16 -4.66
CA LEU A 36 11.70 9.85 -3.60
C LEU A 36 10.55 10.85 -3.64
N ALA A 37 9.32 10.32 -3.68
CA ALA A 37 8.08 11.10 -3.63
C ALA A 37 7.89 11.74 -2.24
N TYR A 38 8.66 12.79 -1.96
CA TYR A 38 8.31 13.78 -0.96
C TYR A 38 7.48 14.84 -1.66
N GLN A 39 6.33 15.18 -1.09
CA GLN A 39 5.63 16.37 -1.51
C GLN A 39 6.47 17.59 -1.10
N MET A 40 7.32 18.08 -2.01
CA MET A 40 7.94 19.39 -1.86
C MET A 40 6.89 20.45 -2.20
N MET A 41 6.04 20.78 -1.24
CA MET A 41 5.49 22.13 -1.26
C MET A 41 6.65 23.07 -0.92
N GLN A 42 6.89 24.14 -1.68
CA GLN A 42 7.76 25.26 -1.27
C GLN A 42 7.11 26.06 -0.12
N VAL A 43 6.65 25.34 0.89
CA VAL A 43 6.00 25.84 2.07
C VAL A 43 6.54 24.92 3.16
N ASN A 44 7.06 25.52 4.24
CA ASN A 44 7.67 24.82 5.37
C ASN A 44 7.09 23.40 5.60
N PRO A 45 7.92 22.39 5.95
CA PRO A 45 7.49 21.01 6.22
C PRO A 45 6.42 20.84 7.33
N THR A 46 5.89 21.95 7.87
CA THR A 46 4.81 22.06 8.84
C THR A 46 3.45 22.47 8.25
N SER A 47 3.30 22.62 6.93
CA SER A 47 2.11 23.25 6.34
C SER A 47 1.30 22.33 5.42
N PHE A 48 0.79 21.23 5.99
CA PHE A 48 -0.62 20.93 5.72
C PHE A 48 -1.43 21.96 6.52
N PRO A 49 -2.49 22.59 5.98
CA PRO A 49 -3.43 23.29 6.82
C PRO A 49 -3.89 22.28 7.88
N PRO A 50 -3.64 22.54 9.18
CA PRO A 50 -4.01 21.58 10.20
C PRO A 50 -5.50 21.33 10.04
N SER A 51 -5.89 20.06 10.06
CA SER A 51 -7.25 19.67 10.39
C SER A 51 -7.54 20.15 11.82
N GLU A 52 -7.74 21.45 11.98
CA GLU A 52 -8.10 22.18 13.18
C GLU A 52 -7.25 21.96 14.45
N PRO A 53 -7.31 22.86 15.45
CA PRO A 53 -6.39 22.92 16.60
C PRO A 53 -6.52 21.77 17.62
N GLN A 54 -7.20 20.66 17.30
CA GLN A 54 -7.50 19.62 18.28
C GLN A 54 -6.28 18.76 18.65
N LYS A 55 -5.40 18.42 17.69
CA LYS A 55 -4.24 17.53 17.97
C LYS A 55 -3.14 18.20 18.81
N THR A 56 -2.92 19.51 18.67
CA THR A 56 -1.91 20.23 19.45
C THR A 56 -2.37 20.54 20.88
N ARG A 57 -3.68 20.46 21.17
CA ARG A 57 -4.22 20.64 22.52
C ARG A 57 -4.08 19.37 23.37
N SER A 58 -4.18 18.18 22.77
CA SER A 58 -4.09 16.91 23.51
C SER A 58 -2.65 16.55 23.92
N PHE A 59 -1.64 16.91 23.11
CA PHE A 59 -0.25 16.53 23.38
C PHE A 59 0.47 17.41 24.41
N LYS A 60 0.05 18.67 24.59
CA LYS A 60 0.70 19.60 25.54
C LYS A 60 0.21 19.48 26.99
N GLN A 61 -0.77 18.62 27.28
CA GLN A 61 -1.37 18.52 28.61
C GLN A 61 -1.09 17.20 29.34
N SER A 62 -0.19 16.37 28.82
CA SER A 62 0.26 15.14 29.49
C SER A 62 1.71 15.31 29.98
N SER A 63 1.86 15.79 31.21
CA SER A 63 3.14 15.89 31.92
C SER A 63 3.53 14.57 32.60
N THR A 64 3.18 13.42 32.04
CA THR A 64 3.57 12.11 32.57
C THR A 64 4.41 11.36 31.54
N LYS A 65 5.73 11.33 31.80
CA LYS A 65 6.65 10.32 31.30
C LYS A 65 6.10 8.94 31.65
N ASN A 66 5.41 8.33 30.69
CA ASN A 66 5.20 6.90 30.48
C ASN A 66 4.28 6.83 29.28
N MET A 67 4.83 6.69 28.07
CA MET A 67 4.03 6.29 26.90
C MET A 67 3.68 4.82 27.12
N PRO A 68 2.45 4.46 27.53
CA PRO A 68 2.08 3.06 27.53
C PRO A 68 2.08 2.61 26.07
N VAL A 69 2.49 1.36 25.82
CA VAL A 69 2.21 0.70 24.55
C VAL A 69 0.71 0.84 24.32
N LEU A 70 0.32 1.68 23.37
CA LEU A 70 -1.10 1.94 23.11
C LEU A 70 -1.70 0.60 22.65
N PRO A 71 -2.74 0.09 23.30
CA PRO A 71 -3.45 -1.06 22.77
C PRO A 71 -3.95 -0.70 21.37
N VAL A 72 -3.87 -1.67 20.45
CA VAL A 72 -4.29 -1.66 19.03
C VAL A 72 -5.75 -1.16 18.81
N SER A 73 -6.48 -0.86 19.89
CA SER A 73 -7.91 -0.59 19.95
C SER A 73 -8.32 0.89 19.99
N GLN A 74 -7.41 1.88 19.87
CA GLN A 74 -7.77 3.28 20.11
C GLN A 74 -8.08 4.15 18.87
N ILE A 75 -7.85 3.67 17.65
CA ILE A 75 -8.56 4.23 16.49
C ILE A 75 -9.88 3.47 16.39
N SER A 76 -11.00 4.15 16.64
CA SER A 76 -12.29 3.48 16.49
C SER A 76 -12.41 2.98 15.04
N PRO A 77 -12.83 1.72 14.81
CA PRO A 77 -13.07 1.21 13.46
C PRO A 77 -13.87 2.18 12.61
N ARG A 78 -14.82 2.90 13.25
CA ARG A 78 -15.70 3.93 12.68
C ARG A 78 -14.97 5.17 12.14
N GLN A 79 -13.92 5.65 12.81
CA GLN A 79 -13.11 6.78 12.33
C GLN A 79 -12.18 6.36 11.19
N LEU A 80 -11.62 5.15 11.26
CA LEU A 80 -10.86 4.61 10.13
C LEU A 80 -11.78 4.36 8.93
N LEU A 81 -13.03 4.03 9.19
CA LEU A 81 -14.07 3.85 8.19
C LEU A 81 -14.45 5.12 7.43
N SER A 82 -14.55 6.25 8.12
CA SER A 82 -14.67 7.54 7.44
C SER A 82 -13.46 7.87 6.58
N LEU A 83 -12.27 7.31 6.88
CA LEU A 83 -11.03 7.51 6.13
C LEU A 83 -10.87 6.53 4.95
N LEU A 84 -11.18 5.25 5.15
CA LEU A 84 -11.27 4.21 4.11
C LEU A 84 -12.49 4.40 3.20
N MET A 85 -13.41 5.27 3.64
CA MET A 85 -14.67 5.62 3.03
C MET A 85 -15.50 4.39 2.61
N VAL A 86 -15.38 3.23 3.23
CA VAL A 86 -16.33 2.15 2.96
C VAL A 86 -17.70 2.63 3.47
N ARG A 87 -18.69 2.83 2.58
CA ARG A 87 -19.99 3.39 2.97
C ARG A 87 -20.61 2.54 4.08
N ASP A 88 -21.25 3.21 5.04
CA ASP A 88 -21.72 2.67 6.35
C ASP A 88 -22.48 1.33 6.25
N GLN A 89 -23.12 1.07 5.10
CA GLN A 89 -23.94 -0.12 4.87
C GLN A 89 -23.16 -1.42 4.58
N VAL A 90 -21.85 -1.35 4.33
CA VAL A 90 -21.03 -2.52 3.96
C VAL A 90 -20.37 -3.21 5.18
N LEU A 91 -20.59 -2.65 6.37
CA LEU A 91 -19.78 -2.87 7.58
C LEU A 91 -20.49 -3.71 8.63
N SER A 92 -21.06 -4.80 8.14
CA SER A 92 -21.34 -5.98 8.95
C SER A 92 -20.16 -6.33 9.89
N ASP A 93 -20.42 -7.22 10.85
CA ASP A 93 -19.44 -7.89 11.74
C ASP A 93 -18.25 -8.61 11.03
N ARG A 94 -18.06 -8.37 9.72
CA ARG A 94 -17.04 -8.94 8.83
C ARG A 94 -15.78 -8.07 8.70
N LEU A 95 -15.76 -6.83 9.18
CA LEU A 95 -14.57 -5.97 9.09
C LEU A 95 -13.64 -6.17 10.30
N VAL A 96 -12.38 -6.52 10.03
CA VAL A 96 -11.31 -6.62 11.03
C VAL A 96 -10.21 -5.62 10.67
N ILE A 97 -9.80 -4.82 11.66
CA ILE A 97 -8.79 -3.78 11.51
C ILE A 97 -7.70 -3.98 12.56
N THR A 98 -6.45 -3.77 12.16
CA THR A 98 -5.32 -3.66 13.08
C THR A 98 -4.39 -2.56 12.61
N GLN A 99 -3.83 -1.80 13.55
CA GLN A 99 -2.81 -0.80 13.24
C GLN A 99 -1.50 -1.50 12.88
N SER A 100 -0.77 -0.94 11.92
CA SER A 100 0.54 -1.45 11.50
C SER A 100 1.55 -0.31 11.30
N ILE A 101 2.80 -0.67 11.02
CA ILE A 101 3.88 0.28 10.72
C ILE A 101 3.76 0.74 9.26
N SER A 102 2.90 1.74 9.02
CA SER A 102 2.56 2.25 7.69
C SER A 102 2.13 1.14 6.69
N GLY A 103 2.11 1.44 5.40
CA GLY A 103 1.73 0.48 4.36
C GLY A 103 2.66 -0.73 4.27
N THR A 104 3.97 -0.55 4.49
CA THR A 104 4.94 -1.66 4.48
C THR A 104 4.64 -2.68 5.60
N GLY A 105 4.31 -2.21 6.79
CA GLY A 105 3.90 -3.06 7.90
C GLY A 105 2.60 -3.79 7.61
N ALA A 106 1.62 -3.12 7.01
CA ALA A 106 0.35 -3.72 6.61
C ALA A 106 0.55 -4.83 5.56
N LEU A 107 1.36 -4.58 4.54
CA LEU A 107 1.75 -5.57 3.53
C LEU A 107 2.42 -6.79 4.16
N ARG A 108 3.33 -6.58 5.12
CA ARG A 108 4.05 -7.65 5.83
C ARG A 108 3.12 -8.51 6.70
N ILE A 109 2.21 -7.86 7.44
CA ILE A 109 1.23 -8.55 8.29
C ILE A 109 0.25 -9.34 7.42
N GLY A 110 -0.32 -8.73 6.39
CA GLY A 110 -1.25 -9.40 5.47
C GLY A 110 -0.58 -10.55 4.71
N GLY A 111 0.64 -10.37 4.23
CA GLY A 111 1.42 -11.43 3.60
C GLY A 111 1.64 -12.62 4.54
N ALA A 112 2.04 -12.36 5.78
CA ALA A 112 2.23 -13.41 6.79
C ALA A 112 0.93 -14.12 7.14
N PHE A 113 -0.18 -13.37 7.19
CA PHE A 113 -1.50 -13.92 7.44
C PHE A 113 -1.91 -14.89 6.32
N LEU A 114 -1.75 -14.50 5.05
CA LEU A 114 -2.01 -15.40 3.93
C LEU A 114 -1.10 -16.64 3.95
N ALA A 115 0.20 -16.45 4.19
CA ALA A 115 1.15 -17.55 4.28
C ALA A 115 0.74 -18.59 5.34
N ARG A 116 0.27 -18.13 6.50
CA ARG A 116 -0.12 -19.01 7.61
C ARG A 116 -1.52 -19.62 7.46
N PHE A 117 -2.51 -18.83 7.04
CA PHE A 117 -3.91 -19.18 7.25
C PHE A 117 -4.72 -19.34 5.96
N TYR A 118 -4.30 -18.74 4.84
CA TYR A 118 -5.08 -18.82 3.61
C TYR A 118 -5.00 -20.25 3.02
N PRO A 119 -6.12 -20.96 2.82
CA PRO A 119 -6.11 -22.34 2.37
C PRO A 119 -5.75 -22.50 0.88
N GLY A 120 -5.80 -21.43 0.10
CA GLY A 120 -5.45 -21.42 -1.32
C GLY A 120 -3.94 -21.52 -1.56
N ALA A 121 -3.55 -21.27 -2.81
CA ALA A 121 -2.15 -21.29 -3.20
C ALA A 121 -1.36 -20.25 -2.39
N LYS A 122 -0.16 -20.62 -1.93
CA LYS A 122 0.78 -19.70 -1.25
C LYS A 122 1.50 -18.80 -2.25
N LYS A 123 0.81 -18.43 -3.34
CA LYS A 123 1.28 -17.62 -4.45
C LYS A 123 0.60 -16.26 -4.40
N ILE A 124 1.39 -15.20 -4.53
CA ILE A 124 0.90 -13.85 -4.76
C ILE A 124 1.44 -13.30 -6.06
N TYR A 125 0.53 -12.88 -6.93
CA TYR A 125 0.84 -12.25 -8.21
C TYR A 125 0.94 -10.75 -8.01
N ILE A 126 2.05 -10.15 -8.44
CA ILE A 126 2.28 -8.70 -8.37
C ILE A 126 2.44 -8.13 -9.79
N PRO A 127 2.06 -6.87 -10.05
CA PRO A 127 2.07 -6.34 -11.40
C PRO A 127 3.50 -6.21 -11.97
N THR A 128 3.57 -6.14 -13.30
CA THR A 128 4.82 -5.85 -14.02
C THR A 128 4.67 -4.54 -14.79
N PRO A 129 5.40 -3.47 -14.37
CA PRO A 129 6.21 -3.35 -13.16
C PRO A 129 5.36 -3.19 -11.89
N SER A 130 6.00 -3.17 -10.70
CA SER A 130 5.35 -2.86 -9.41
C SER A 130 6.33 -2.12 -8.50
N TRP A 131 5.86 -1.65 -7.32
CA TRP A 131 6.72 -1.03 -6.33
C TRP A 131 7.85 -1.98 -5.93
N ALA A 132 9.08 -1.46 -5.90
CA ALA A 132 10.32 -2.25 -5.77
C ALA A 132 10.32 -3.21 -4.57
N ASN A 133 9.67 -2.82 -3.47
CA ASN A 133 9.71 -3.59 -2.22
C ASN A 133 8.64 -4.68 -2.12
N HIS A 134 7.64 -4.71 -3.01
CA HIS A 134 6.57 -5.73 -2.95
C HIS A 134 7.12 -7.15 -3.00
N ALA A 135 8.02 -7.44 -3.94
CA ALA A 135 8.58 -8.78 -4.06
C ALA A 135 9.35 -9.21 -2.80
N ALA A 136 10.14 -8.30 -2.21
CA ALA A 136 10.90 -8.58 -0.99
C ALA A 136 9.98 -8.82 0.20
N VAL A 137 8.97 -7.96 0.41
CA VAL A 137 8.03 -8.05 1.54
C VAL A 137 7.24 -9.36 1.49
N PHE A 138 6.71 -9.73 0.32
CA PHE A 138 5.91 -10.95 0.21
C PHE A 138 6.74 -12.23 0.25
N LYS A 139 7.97 -12.23 -0.30
CA LYS A 139 8.91 -13.35 -0.13
C LYS A 139 9.29 -13.54 1.34
N ASP A 140 9.63 -12.47 2.05
CA ASP A 140 9.94 -12.52 3.49
C ASP A 140 8.72 -12.94 4.34
N SER A 141 7.51 -12.70 3.83
CA SER A 141 6.28 -13.16 4.45
C SER A 141 6.02 -14.66 4.28
N GLY A 142 6.80 -15.36 3.46
CA GLY A 142 6.66 -16.79 3.17
C GLY A 142 5.73 -17.11 2.01
N LEU A 143 5.47 -16.15 1.11
CA LEU A 143 4.71 -16.38 -0.13
C LEU A 143 5.65 -16.55 -1.33
N GLU A 144 5.27 -17.41 -2.25
CA GLU A 144 5.82 -17.46 -3.60
C GLU A 144 5.32 -16.24 -4.38
N VAL A 145 6.25 -15.46 -4.96
CA VAL A 145 5.91 -14.23 -5.69
C VAL A 145 6.00 -14.48 -7.19
N GLU A 146 4.85 -14.33 -7.83
CA GLU A 146 4.68 -14.42 -9.28
C GLU A 146 4.37 -13.04 -9.88
N LYS A 147 4.38 -12.96 -11.20
CA LYS A 147 4.16 -11.72 -11.95
C LYS A 147 2.93 -11.84 -12.84
N TYR A 148 2.20 -10.74 -13.00
CA TYR A 148 1.18 -10.59 -14.02
C TYR A 148 1.43 -9.33 -14.86
N ARG A 149 0.97 -9.34 -16.11
CA ARG A 149 1.07 -8.21 -17.03
C ARG A 149 0.21 -7.05 -16.57
N TYR A 150 0.74 -5.84 -16.71
CA TYR A 150 0.06 -4.63 -16.26
C TYR A 150 0.32 -3.45 -17.19
N TYR A 151 1.57 -3.18 -17.56
CA TYR A 151 1.91 -2.01 -18.36
C TYR A 151 2.39 -2.37 -19.76
N ASN A 152 1.75 -1.81 -20.77
CA ASN A 152 2.18 -1.90 -22.16
C ASN A 152 3.07 -0.68 -22.50
N LYS A 153 4.34 -0.94 -22.83
CA LYS A 153 5.33 0.10 -23.13
C LYS A 153 5.06 0.81 -24.46
N ASP A 154 4.45 0.12 -25.41
CA ASP A 154 4.17 0.66 -26.75
C ASP A 154 2.98 1.62 -26.72
N THR A 155 1.98 1.33 -25.87
CA THR A 155 0.80 2.20 -25.70
C THR A 155 0.90 3.18 -24.52
N ILE A 156 1.92 3.04 -23.66
CA ILE A 156 2.09 3.81 -22.42
C ILE A 156 0.82 3.69 -21.54
N GLY A 157 0.21 2.51 -21.55
CA GLY A 157 -1.10 2.27 -20.97
C GLY A 157 -1.21 0.93 -20.28
N LEU A 158 -2.42 0.62 -19.80
CA LEU A 158 -2.70 -0.65 -19.16
C LEU A 158 -2.71 -1.75 -20.23
N ASP A 159 -1.89 -2.78 -20.04
CA ASP A 159 -2.01 -4.06 -20.75
C ASP A 159 -3.20 -4.84 -20.18
N PHE A 160 -4.40 -4.36 -20.46
CA PHE A 160 -5.63 -4.90 -19.88
C PHE A 160 -5.90 -6.33 -20.32
N GLU A 161 -5.68 -6.64 -21.60
CA GLU A 161 -5.85 -7.98 -22.15
C GLU A 161 -4.88 -8.96 -21.52
N GLY A 162 -3.60 -8.58 -21.39
CA GLY A 162 -2.58 -9.39 -20.73
C GLY A 162 -2.89 -9.61 -19.25
N LEU A 163 -3.32 -8.57 -18.55
CA LEU A 163 -3.74 -8.62 -17.15
C LEU A 163 -4.86 -9.65 -16.94
N ILE A 164 -5.95 -9.55 -17.72
CA ILE A 164 -7.10 -10.46 -17.59
C ILE A 164 -6.72 -11.90 -17.98
N ALA A 165 -5.90 -12.07 -19.00
CA ALA A 165 -5.40 -13.40 -19.40
C ALA A 165 -4.59 -14.05 -18.27
N ASP A 166 -3.71 -13.30 -17.61
CA ASP A 166 -2.89 -13.81 -16.51
C ASP A 166 -3.72 -14.14 -15.27
N ILE A 167 -4.74 -13.33 -14.94
CA ILE A 167 -5.68 -13.66 -13.85
C ILE A 167 -6.37 -15.00 -14.15
N LYS A 168 -6.89 -15.19 -15.37
CA LYS A 168 -7.62 -16.42 -15.74
C LYS A 168 -6.72 -17.65 -15.80
N ALA A 169 -5.43 -17.49 -16.13
CA ALA A 169 -4.48 -18.58 -16.22
C ALA A 169 -3.87 -18.98 -14.86
N ALA A 170 -3.96 -18.12 -13.85
CA ALA A 170 -3.41 -18.40 -12.54
C ALA A 170 -4.13 -19.59 -11.86
N PRO A 171 -3.41 -20.40 -11.07
CA PRO A 171 -4.03 -21.48 -10.31
C PRO A 171 -5.15 -20.95 -9.40
N LYS A 172 -6.28 -21.66 -9.40
CA LYS A 172 -7.45 -21.34 -8.58
C LYS A 172 -7.04 -21.07 -7.12
N GLY A 173 -7.58 -20.02 -6.52
CA GLY A 173 -7.22 -19.64 -5.15
C GLY A 173 -5.82 -19.06 -5.01
N SER A 174 -5.20 -18.53 -6.07
CA SER A 174 -4.03 -17.63 -5.95
C SER A 174 -4.41 -16.27 -5.35
N ALA A 175 -3.45 -15.53 -4.79
CA ALA A 175 -3.64 -14.15 -4.37
C ALA A 175 -3.12 -13.16 -5.43
N PHE A 176 -3.76 -11.99 -5.53
CA PHE A 176 -3.35 -10.90 -6.43
C PHE A 176 -3.17 -9.61 -5.65
N LEU A 177 -2.00 -9.01 -5.77
CA LEU A 177 -1.73 -7.67 -5.28
C LEU A 177 -2.21 -6.63 -6.29
N LEU A 178 -3.14 -5.78 -5.88
CA LEU A 178 -3.78 -4.75 -6.70
C LEU A 178 -3.50 -3.38 -6.08
N HIS A 179 -3.01 -2.44 -6.86
CA HIS A 179 -2.91 -1.05 -6.40
C HIS A 179 -4.30 -0.41 -6.55
N ALA A 180 -4.86 0.12 -5.47
CA ALA A 180 -6.22 0.66 -5.49
C ALA A 180 -6.34 1.91 -6.38
N CYS A 181 -5.30 2.74 -6.41
CA CYS A 181 -5.18 3.93 -7.23
C CYS A 181 -3.72 4.40 -7.28
N ALA A 182 -3.41 5.28 -8.23
CA ALA A 182 -2.09 5.85 -8.50
C ALA A 182 -0.99 4.77 -8.48
N HIS A 183 -1.11 3.80 -9.39
CA HIS A 183 -0.19 2.67 -9.47
C HIS A 183 1.28 3.12 -9.49
N ASN A 184 2.09 2.56 -8.58
CA ASN A 184 3.52 2.83 -8.50
C ASN A 184 4.29 1.66 -9.12
N PRO A 185 5.07 1.86 -10.20
CA PRO A 185 5.63 3.15 -10.64
C PRO A 185 4.96 3.81 -11.85
N THR A 186 3.95 3.18 -12.47
CA THR A 186 3.51 3.58 -13.83
C THR A 186 2.63 4.83 -13.88
N GLY A 187 1.90 5.13 -12.80
CA GLY A 187 0.85 6.16 -12.77
C GLY A 187 -0.38 5.83 -13.62
N VAL A 188 -0.49 4.59 -14.13
CA VAL A 188 -1.60 4.13 -14.97
C VAL A 188 -2.52 3.27 -14.13
N ASP A 189 -3.80 3.64 -14.04
CA ASP A 189 -4.81 2.91 -13.30
C ASP A 189 -5.88 2.34 -14.25
N PRO A 190 -6.53 1.20 -13.93
CA PRO A 190 -7.67 0.71 -14.68
C PRO A 190 -8.87 1.66 -14.60
N THR A 191 -9.66 1.71 -15.66
CA THR A 191 -10.95 2.41 -15.65
C THR A 191 -11.97 1.70 -14.73
N VAL A 192 -13.08 2.36 -14.43
CA VAL A 192 -14.19 1.78 -13.66
C VAL A 192 -14.70 0.48 -14.29
N GLU A 193 -14.83 0.44 -15.61
CA GLU A 193 -15.29 -0.71 -16.38
C GLU A 193 -14.26 -1.85 -16.30
N GLN A 194 -12.98 -1.52 -16.47
CA GLN A 194 -11.90 -2.49 -16.34
C GLN A 194 -11.83 -3.08 -14.92
N TRP A 195 -12.01 -2.26 -13.88
CA TRP A 195 -12.08 -2.75 -12.50
C TRP A 195 -13.21 -3.74 -12.25
N LYS A 196 -14.38 -3.55 -12.88
CA LYS A 196 -15.49 -4.51 -12.80
C LYS A 196 -15.11 -5.85 -13.43
N GLU A 197 -14.44 -5.80 -14.57
CA GLU A 197 -13.95 -7.02 -15.24
C GLU A 197 -12.85 -7.74 -14.44
N ILE A 198 -11.92 -6.99 -13.85
CA ILE A 198 -10.89 -7.54 -12.95
C ILE A 198 -11.56 -8.21 -11.74
N SER A 199 -12.53 -7.54 -11.11
CA SER A 199 -13.31 -8.09 -10.00
C SER A 199 -13.96 -9.43 -10.39
N ASN A 200 -14.59 -9.49 -11.56
CA ASN A 200 -15.22 -10.71 -12.08
C ASN A 200 -14.20 -11.84 -12.33
N ALA A 201 -13.04 -11.52 -12.92
CA ALA A 201 -11.99 -12.50 -13.18
C ALA A 201 -11.39 -13.06 -11.87
N ILE A 202 -11.11 -12.19 -10.89
CA ILE A 202 -10.65 -12.58 -9.55
C ILE A 202 -11.67 -13.51 -8.89
N LYS A 203 -12.97 -13.16 -8.95
CA LYS A 203 -14.04 -13.96 -8.35
C LYS A 203 -14.17 -15.33 -9.02
N ALA A 204 -14.10 -15.38 -10.36
CA ALA A 204 -14.22 -16.61 -11.14
C ALA A 204 -13.08 -17.60 -10.84
N GLY A 205 -11.86 -17.11 -10.61
CA GLY A 205 -10.73 -17.93 -10.19
C GLY A 205 -10.67 -18.23 -8.69
N GLU A 206 -11.68 -17.81 -7.92
CA GLU A 206 -11.72 -17.85 -6.44
C GLU A 206 -10.44 -17.25 -5.82
N HIS A 207 -9.87 -16.26 -6.50
CA HIS A 207 -8.63 -15.62 -6.12
C HIS A 207 -8.82 -14.67 -4.93
N TYR A 208 -7.77 -14.52 -4.13
CA TYR A 208 -7.77 -13.58 -3.03
C TYR A 208 -7.29 -12.20 -3.49
N ALA A 209 -8.14 -11.18 -3.33
CA ALA A 209 -7.78 -9.80 -3.63
C ALA A 209 -7.01 -9.16 -2.45
N PHE A 210 -5.79 -8.71 -2.72
CA PHE A 210 -4.97 -7.97 -1.76
C PHE A 210 -4.74 -6.56 -2.31
N PHE A 211 -5.28 -5.54 -1.67
CA PHE A 211 -5.11 -4.16 -2.10
C PHE A 211 -3.96 -3.45 -1.38
N ASP A 212 -3.15 -2.72 -2.13
CA ASP A 212 -2.25 -1.66 -1.63
C ASP A 212 -2.87 -0.29 -1.95
N MET A 213 -3.12 0.51 -0.92
CA MET A 213 -3.68 1.86 -1.04
C MET A 213 -2.84 2.88 -0.26
N ALA A 214 -1.75 3.34 -0.88
CA ALA A 214 -0.87 4.33 -0.30
C ALA A 214 -1.15 5.79 -0.75
N TYR A 215 -1.98 5.97 -1.77
CA TYR A 215 -2.12 7.23 -2.53
C TYR A 215 -3.58 7.71 -2.67
N GLN A 216 -4.49 7.25 -1.81
CA GLN A 216 -5.88 7.71 -1.85
C GLN A 216 -5.96 9.24 -1.76
N GLY A 217 -6.64 9.85 -2.74
CA GLY A 217 -6.75 11.30 -2.94
C GLY A 217 -5.78 11.86 -3.98
N PHE A 218 -4.80 11.09 -4.48
CA PHE A 218 -3.80 11.58 -5.43
C PHE A 218 -4.09 11.20 -6.88
N ALA A 219 -4.96 10.20 -7.14
CA ALA A 219 -5.26 9.82 -8.52
C ALA A 219 -6.29 10.77 -9.13
N SER A 220 -7.46 10.92 -8.50
CA SER A 220 -8.49 11.84 -8.99
C SER A 220 -8.60 13.16 -8.24
N GLY A 221 -7.83 13.36 -7.17
CA GLY A 221 -8.04 14.48 -6.24
C GLY A 221 -9.24 14.30 -5.29
N ASP A 222 -9.85 13.11 -5.29
CA ASP A 222 -11.09 12.81 -4.58
C ASP A 222 -10.95 11.41 -3.94
N THR A 223 -10.89 11.38 -2.61
CA THR A 223 -10.69 10.15 -1.84
C THR A 223 -11.81 9.12 -2.03
N ASP A 224 -13.00 9.60 -2.39
CA ASP A 224 -14.22 8.83 -2.58
C ASP A 224 -14.14 8.03 -3.88
N LYS A 225 -13.66 8.69 -4.95
CA LYS A 225 -13.43 8.06 -6.25
C LYS A 225 -12.25 7.11 -6.23
N ASP A 226 -11.16 7.49 -5.56
CA ASP A 226 -9.94 6.67 -5.45
C ASP A 226 -10.17 5.37 -4.66
N ALA A 227 -11.21 5.30 -3.83
CA ALA A 227 -11.63 4.09 -3.10
C ALA A 227 -12.58 3.17 -3.89
N PHE A 228 -12.97 3.53 -5.14
CA PHE A 228 -13.92 2.77 -5.93
C PHE A 228 -13.59 1.28 -6.06
N PRO A 229 -12.36 0.85 -6.39
CA PRO A 229 -12.06 -0.56 -6.63
C PRO A 229 -12.32 -1.44 -5.40
N ILE A 230 -11.89 -0.98 -4.22
CA ILE A 230 -12.08 -1.72 -2.97
C ILE A 230 -13.57 -1.86 -2.65
N ARG A 231 -14.33 -0.76 -2.75
CA ARG A 231 -15.78 -0.76 -2.50
C ARG A 231 -16.49 -1.71 -3.45
N HIS A 232 -16.17 -1.63 -4.73
CA HIS A 232 -16.75 -2.49 -5.74
C HIS A 232 -16.46 -3.97 -5.45
N PHE A 233 -15.24 -4.32 -5.07
CA PHE A 233 -14.89 -5.70 -4.70
C PHE A 233 -15.73 -6.16 -3.50
N ILE A 234 -15.87 -5.34 -2.45
CA ILE A 234 -16.69 -5.75 -1.30
C ILE A 234 -18.17 -5.89 -1.68
N GLU A 235 -18.72 -4.98 -2.50
CA GLU A 235 -20.08 -5.04 -3.03
C GLU A 235 -20.32 -6.30 -3.89
N GLN A 236 -19.31 -6.74 -4.64
CA GLN A 236 -19.36 -8.00 -5.40
C GLN A 236 -19.14 -9.25 -4.54
N GLY A 237 -19.04 -9.11 -3.22
CA GLY A 237 -18.95 -10.23 -2.28
C GLY A 237 -17.55 -10.80 -2.11
N HIS A 238 -16.50 -10.06 -2.51
CA HIS A 238 -15.13 -10.41 -2.18
C HIS A 238 -14.86 -10.16 -0.68
N ASN A 239 -13.83 -10.82 -0.14
CA ASN A 239 -13.29 -10.57 1.20
C ASN A 239 -11.84 -10.09 1.10
N PRO A 240 -11.60 -8.87 0.58
CA PRO A 240 -10.25 -8.40 0.31
C PRO A 240 -9.47 -8.08 1.58
N CYS A 241 -8.14 -8.18 1.49
CA CYS A 241 -7.23 -7.50 2.42
C CYS A 241 -6.90 -6.11 1.88
N LEU A 242 -6.75 -5.13 2.77
CA LEU A 242 -6.33 -3.77 2.42
C LEU A 242 -5.14 -3.36 3.26
N ALA A 243 -4.01 -3.09 2.60
CA ALA A 243 -2.87 -2.38 3.17
C ALA A 243 -3.02 -0.88 2.90
N GLN A 244 -3.44 -0.14 3.93
CA GLN A 244 -3.58 1.31 3.87
C GLN A 244 -2.27 1.99 4.29
N SER A 245 -1.92 3.13 3.69
CA SER A 245 -0.84 3.98 4.19
C SER A 245 -1.29 5.42 4.31
N PHE A 246 -0.96 6.07 5.42
CA PHE A 246 -1.19 7.51 5.61
C PHE A 246 0.06 8.39 5.38
N ALA A 247 1.18 7.78 5.00
CA ALA A 247 2.45 8.50 4.85
C ALA A 247 2.40 9.61 3.80
N LYS A 248 1.70 9.40 2.68
CA LYS A 248 1.66 10.34 1.56
C LYS A 248 0.49 11.30 1.67
N ASN A 249 -0.72 10.77 1.89
CA ASN A 249 -1.93 11.58 1.94
C ASN A 249 -2.09 12.47 3.18
N MET A 250 -1.46 12.12 4.31
CA MET A 250 -1.43 12.98 5.50
C MET A 250 -0.05 13.58 5.78
N GLY A 251 0.94 13.36 4.90
CA GLY A 251 2.31 13.85 5.10
C GLY A 251 3.07 13.19 6.27
N LEU A 252 2.58 12.07 6.80
CA LEU A 252 3.11 11.40 7.99
C LEU A 252 4.25 10.42 7.68
N TYR A 253 5.21 10.85 6.83
CA TYR A 253 6.30 10.00 6.32
C TYR A 253 7.17 9.37 7.43
N GLY A 254 7.42 10.09 8.52
CA GLY A 254 8.26 9.64 9.65
C GLY A 254 7.50 9.07 10.84
N GLU A 255 6.18 9.27 10.92
CA GLU A 255 5.37 8.84 12.07
C GLU A 255 4.84 7.40 11.92
N GLN A 256 5.11 6.76 10.79
CA GLN A 256 4.74 5.35 10.52
C GLN A 256 3.24 5.05 10.70
N ALA A 257 2.37 6.04 10.48
CA ALA A 257 0.93 5.90 10.62
C ALA A 257 0.30 5.05 9.48
N CYS A 258 -0.59 4.14 9.88
CA CYS A 258 -1.42 3.26 9.07
C CYS A 258 -2.82 3.18 9.70
#